data_AF-A0A3E3I7X9-F1
#
_entry.id   AF-A0A3E3I7X9-F1
#
_cell.length_a   1.000
_cell.length_b   1.000
_cell.length_c   1.000
_cell.angle_alpha   90.00
_cell.angle_beta   90.00
_cell.angle_gamma   90.00
#
_symmetry.space_group_name_H-M   'P 1'
#
loop_
_entity.id
_entity.type
_entity.pdbx_description
1 polymer ?
#
loop_
_entity_poly.entity_id
_entity_poly.type
_entity_poly.pdbx_seq_one_letter_code
_entity_poly.pdbx_strand_id
1 'polypeptide(L)'
;MELGINTDYEAEYVKIEEIEESIRRIAGAGFSHMHWCYEWDGDYIYSRSEMEQIRGWMDKYGLKAKSLHSSKGSRGVGNGRMDVHYRKDYTSTIEYNRVAGVELIKNRVELAHILGTTEIVLHMYLPYLDFEEKPETKEIFYGQAYKSLDELQPFCLEKKVRICIENLYEAPGEMQLEQFDRLFARYPAEFLGLCLDTGHANLVWGNEFITKFADRFKDRLYSVHIHDNFGWGEGKGHGDAHMLPGECGIDWKALMAVLNQSAYEKPWVMEVVKPSGEDTTDYLKRAYEAGKKVLA
;
A
#
# COMPACT_ATOMS: atom_id res chain seq x y z
N MET A 1 10.66 -7.07 19.30
CA MET A 1 10.00 -6.00 18.53
C MET A 1 8.96 -6.66 17.65
N GLU A 2 7.75 -6.10 17.59
CA GLU A 2 6.75 -6.57 16.63
C GLU A 2 7.09 -6.03 15.24
N LEU A 3 7.05 -6.91 14.24
CA LEU A 3 7.26 -6.61 12.82
C LEU A 3 6.17 -7.28 12.00
N GLY A 4 5.89 -6.70 10.83
CA GLY A 4 5.08 -7.28 9.78
C GLY A 4 5.78 -7.33 8.42
N ILE A 5 5.23 -8.16 7.53
CA ILE A 5 5.69 -8.35 6.15
C ILE A 5 4.48 -8.56 5.24
N ASN A 6 4.58 -8.15 3.96
CA ASN A 6 3.60 -8.44 2.92
C ASN A 6 3.45 -9.95 2.67
N THR A 7 2.25 -10.42 2.31
CA THR A 7 1.97 -11.86 2.13
C THR A 7 2.40 -12.42 0.78
N ASP A 8 2.65 -11.56 -0.20
CA ASP A 8 3.05 -11.87 -1.57
C ASP A 8 4.57 -11.66 -1.79
N TYR A 9 5.35 -11.58 -0.70
CA TYR A 9 6.80 -11.37 -0.74
C TYR A 9 7.56 -12.36 -1.65
N GLU A 10 7.00 -13.53 -1.93
CA GLU A 10 7.56 -14.51 -2.87
C GLU A 10 6.79 -14.56 -4.19
N ALA A 11 5.46 -14.62 -4.11
CA ALA A 11 4.56 -14.70 -5.25
C ALA A 11 3.10 -14.47 -4.81
N GLU A 12 2.26 -14.12 -5.78
CA GLU A 12 0.81 -14.17 -5.62
C GLU A 12 0.28 -15.58 -5.93
N TYR A 13 0.24 -16.44 -4.91
CA TYR A 13 -0.32 -17.79 -4.98
C TYR A 13 -1.84 -17.80 -5.24
N VAL A 14 -2.27 -18.77 -6.05
CA VAL A 14 -3.70 -19.01 -6.36
C VAL A 14 -4.23 -20.24 -5.63
N LYS A 15 -3.37 -21.20 -5.25
CA LYS A 15 -3.80 -22.38 -4.51
C LYS A 15 -3.86 -22.09 -3.02
N ILE A 16 -4.96 -22.50 -2.40
CA ILE A 16 -5.24 -22.29 -0.98
C ILE A 16 -4.14 -22.89 -0.07
N GLU A 17 -3.60 -24.05 -0.42
CA GLU A 17 -2.51 -24.68 0.34
C GLU A 17 -1.22 -23.87 0.29
N GLU A 18 -0.94 -23.21 -0.84
CA GLU A 18 0.25 -22.36 -1.02
C GLU A 18 0.10 -21.04 -0.25
N ILE A 19 -1.11 -20.47 -0.24
CA ILE A 19 -1.44 -19.28 0.56
C ILE A 19 -1.30 -19.58 2.06
N GLU A 20 -1.91 -20.67 2.56
CA GLU A 20 -1.82 -21.03 3.98
C GLU A 20 -0.36 -21.33 4.38
N GLU A 21 0.40 -22.01 3.52
CA GLU A 21 1.82 -22.30 3.74
C GLU A 21 2.66 -21.02 3.82
N SER A 22 2.37 -20.00 2.98
CA SER A 22 3.02 -18.68 3.08
C SER A 22 2.78 -18.02 4.44
N ILE A 23 1.53 -18.01 4.91
CA ILE A 23 1.16 -17.48 6.23
C ILE A 23 1.90 -18.23 7.35
N ARG A 24 1.96 -19.56 7.28
CA ARG A 24 2.69 -20.38 8.24
C ARG A 24 4.19 -20.05 8.26
N ARG A 25 4.81 -19.80 7.10
CA ARG A 25 6.23 -19.43 6.98
C ARG A 25 6.52 -18.05 7.57
N ILE A 26 5.65 -17.07 7.33
CA ILE A 26 5.73 -15.73 7.94
C ILE A 26 5.76 -15.86 9.48
N ALA A 27 4.82 -16.60 10.06
CA ALA A 27 4.78 -16.84 11.49
C ALA A 27 6.03 -17.59 11.99
N GLY A 28 6.47 -18.62 11.27
CA GLY A 28 7.66 -19.41 11.60
C GLY A 28 8.97 -18.62 11.58
N ALA A 29 9.04 -17.54 10.80
CA ALA A 29 10.19 -16.63 10.76
C ALA A 29 10.23 -15.62 11.93
N GLY A 30 9.16 -15.55 12.73
CA GLY A 30 9.07 -14.68 13.91
C GLY A 30 8.32 -13.37 13.68
N PHE A 31 7.74 -13.15 12.49
CA PHE A 31 6.82 -12.05 12.27
C PHE A 31 5.55 -12.22 13.10
N SER A 32 5.07 -11.09 13.61
CA SER A 32 3.87 -11.04 14.45
C SER A 32 2.65 -10.53 13.69
N HIS A 33 2.90 -9.79 12.61
CA HIS A 33 1.87 -9.15 11.81
C HIS A 33 2.09 -9.46 10.33
N MET A 34 1.04 -9.32 9.55
CA MET A 34 1.08 -9.40 8.09
C MET A 34 0.44 -8.17 7.47
N HIS A 35 0.90 -7.83 6.27
CA HIS A 35 0.21 -6.97 5.33
C HIS A 35 -0.36 -7.84 4.22
N TRP A 36 -1.68 -7.92 4.14
CA TRP A 36 -2.34 -8.83 3.19
C TRP A 36 -2.34 -8.23 1.79
N CYS A 37 -1.63 -8.87 0.85
CA CYS A 37 -1.48 -8.40 -0.53
C CYS A 37 -2.12 -9.30 -1.57
N TYR A 38 -2.75 -10.44 -1.25
CA TYR A 38 -3.41 -11.20 -2.31
C TYR A 38 -4.60 -10.42 -2.90
N GLU A 39 -4.78 -10.53 -4.22
CA GLU A 39 -5.84 -9.87 -4.99
C GLU A 39 -5.85 -8.35 -4.76
N TRP A 40 -4.66 -7.78 -4.58
CA TRP A 40 -4.42 -6.35 -4.48
C TRP A 40 -4.64 -5.63 -5.81
N ASP A 41 -4.56 -6.35 -6.93
CA ASP A 41 -4.78 -5.83 -8.27
C ASP A 41 -6.00 -6.48 -8.96
N GLY A 42 -6.56 -5.80 -9.97
CA GLY A 42 -7.71 -6.32 -10.72
C GLY A 42 -9.05 -6.22 -9.99
N ASP A 43 -10.02 -7.10 -10.26
CA ASP A 43 -11.42 -6.87 -9.88
C ASP A 43 -12.07 -7.99 -9.05
N TYR A 44 -11.24 -8.81 -8.41
CA TYR A 44 -11.68 -9.93 -7.57
C TYR A 44 -12.42 -9.47 -6.30
N ILE A 45 -13.49 -10.18 -5.94
CA ILE A 45 -14.32 -9.91 -4.76
C ILE A 45 -14.19 -11.08 -3.81
N TYR A 46 -13.73 -10.81 -2.58
CA TYR A 46 -13.73 -11.80 -1.52
C TYR A 46 -15.16 -12.09 -1.07
N SER A 47 -15.54 -13.35 -1.02
CA SER A 47 -16.72 -13.79 -0.28
C SER A 47 -16.44 -13.77 1.22
N ARG A 48 -17.49 -13.65 2.03
CA ARG A 48 -17.37 -13.66 3.49
C ARG A 48 -16.68 -14.93 4.02
N SER A 49 -16.95 -16.09 3.42
CA SER A 49 -16.33 -17.35 3.82
C SER A 49 -14.81 -17.36 3.59
N GLU A 50 -14.33 -16.71 2.52
CA GLU A 50 -12.90 -16.55 2.27
C GLU A 50 -12.27 -15.62 3.31
N MET A 51 -12.92 -14.50 3.64
CA MET A 51 -12.46 -13.59 4.68
C MET A 51 -12.34 -14.29 6.05
N GLU A 52 -13.34 -15.11 6.41
CA GLU A 52 -13.35 -15.89 7.66
C GLU A 52 -12.29 -17.00 7.65
N GLN A 53 -12.02 -17.62 6.49
CA GLN A 53 -10.93 -18.59 6.34
C GLN A 53 -9.56 -17.95 6.59
N ILE A 54 -9.31 -16.77 6.00
CA ILE A 54 -8.07 -16.02 6.20
C ILE A 54 -7.90 -15.68 7.69
N ARG A 55 -8.95 -15.19 8.34
CA ARG A 55 -8.94 -14.92 9.79
C ARG A 55 -8.62 -16.18 10.60
N GLY A 56 -9.20 -17.33 10.23
CA GLY A 56 -8.94 -18.61 10.88
C GLY A 56 -7.47 -19.04 10.80
N TRP A 57 -6.79 -18.81 9.66
CA TRP A 57 -5.36 -19.07 9.54
C TRP A 57 -4.51 -18.13 10.40
N MET A 58 -4.87 -16.84 10.47
CA MET A 58 -4.19 -15.89 11.35
C MET A 58 -4.27 -16.34 12.80
N ASP A 59 -5.46 -16.72 13.27
CA ASP A 59 -5.66 -17.23 14.64
C ASP A 59 -4.88 -18.53 14.88
N LYS A 60 -4.88 -19.45 13.91
CA LYS A 60 -4.14 -20.72 13.96
C LYS A 60 -2.63 -20.52 14.11
N TYR A 61 -2.06 -19.51 13.43
CA TYR A 61 -0.62 -19.25 13.42
C TYR A 61 -0.18 -18.11 14.33
N GLY A 62 -1.11 -17.49 15.07
CA GLY A 62 -0.81 -16.41 16.02
C GLY A 62 -0.41 -15.09 15.35
N LEU A 63 -0.91 -14.82 14.14
CA LEU A 63 -0.64 -13.59 13.39
C LEU A 63 -1.77 -12.57 13.55
N LYS A 64 -1.41 -11.29 13.40
CA LYS A 64 -2.36 -10.16 13.30
C LYS A 64 -2.24 -9.49 11.94
N ALA A 65 -3.29 -8.85 11.45
CA ALA A 65 -3.19 -8.00 10.27
C ALA A 65 -2.81 -6.58 10.74
N LYS A 66 -1.74 -6.01 10.19
CA LYS A 66 -1.45 -4.58 10.39
C LYS A 66 -2.27 -3.76 9.40
N SER A 67 -2.24 -4.13 8.12
CA SER A 67 -3.03 -3.52 7.05
C SER A 67 -3.24 -4.54 5.93
N LEU A 68 -3.96 -4.15 4.88
CA LEU A 68 -4.04 -4.90 3.63
C LEU A 68 -3.95 -3.97 2.44
N HIS A 69 -3.53 -4.51 1.30
CA HIS A 69 -3.54 -3.81 0.04
C HIS A 69 -4.91 -3.95 -0.61
N SER A 70 -5.58 -2.83 -0.87
CA SER A 70 -6.84 -2.75 -1.59
C SER A 70 -6.59 -2.79 -3.09
N SER A 71 -7.61 -3.20 -3.83
CA SER A 71 -7.62 -3.02 -5.27
C SER A 71 -8.24 -1.70 -5.69
N LYS A 72 -7.64 -1.08 -6.70
CA LYS A 72 -8.19 0.05 -7.46
C LYS A 72 -9.13 -0.38 -8.59
N GLY A 73 -9.28 -1.68 -8.85
CA GLY A 73 -10.24 -2.26 -9.81
C GLY A 73 -9.78 -2.36 -11.27
N SER A 74 -8.50 -2.11 -11.52
CA SER A 74 -7.87 -2.15 -12.84
C SER A 74 -6.54 -2.87 -12.74
N ARG A 75 -6.21 -3.80 -13.65
CA ARG A 75 -4.91 -4.46 -13.64
C ARG A 75 -3.78 -3.58 -14.17
N GLY A 76 -2.65 -3.59 -13.49
CA GLY A 76 -1.39 -2.97 -13.89
C GLY A 76 -1.22 -1.50 -13.50
N VAL A 77 -0.01 -1.00 -13.76
CA VAL A 77 0.41 0.38 -13.51
C VAL A 77 -0.38 1.34 -14.41
N GLY A 78 -0.73 2.52 -13.89
CA GLY A 78 -1.36 3.57 -14.71
C GLY A 78 -0.44 4.00 -15.85
N ASN A 79 -0.97 4.15 -17.07
CA ASN A 79 -0.22 4.63 -18.24
C ASN A 79 -0.04 6.16 -18.28
N GLY A 80 -0.36 6.85 -17.17
CA GLY A 80 -0.38 8.31 -17.09
C GLY A 80 -1.56 8.97 -17.79
N ARG A 81 -2.58 8.21 -18.21
CA ARG A 81 -3.76 8.72 -18.94
C ARG A 81 -5.08 8.15 -18.42
N MET A 82 -6.18 8.83 -18.74
CA MET A 82 -7.57 8.48 -18.43
C MET A 82 -8.24 7.67 -19.56
N ASP A 83 -7.48 7.23 -20.57
CA ASP A 83 -7.97 6.65 -21.82
C ASP A 83 -8.30 5.15 -21.72
N VAL A 84 -7.99 4.52 -20.58
CA VAL A 84 -8.34 3.13 -20.31
C VAL A 84 -9.47 3.06 -19.28
N HIS A 85 -10.53 2.33 -19.61
CA HIS A 85 -11.68 2.13 -18.73
C HIS A 85 -11.72 0.69 -18.23
N TYR A 86 -11.52 0.52 -16.92
CA TYR A 86 -11.63 -0.77 -16.27
C TYR A 86 -13.00 -0.95 -15.60
N ARG A 87 -13.40 -2.21 -15.40
CA ARG A 87 -14.75 -2.55 -14.92
C ARG A 87 -15.07 -1.99 -13.54
N LYS A 88 -14.07 -1.82 -12.66
CA LYS A 88 -14.25 -1.40 -11.26
C LYS A 88 -13.29 -0.30 -10.83
N ASP A 89 -12.90 0.58 -11.75
CA ASP A 89 -12.01 1.70 -11.40
C ASP A 89 -12.77 2.82 -10.68
N TYR A 90 -12.47 3.03 -9.40
CA TYR A 90 -13.12 4.04 -8.55
C TYR A 90 -12.81 5.50 -8.97
N THR A 91 -11.87 5.72 -9.88
CA THR A 91 -11.55 7.03 -10.47
C THR A 91 -12.14 7.21 -11.87
N SER A 92 -12.86 6.22 -12.38
CA SER A 92 -13.41 6.21 -13.73
C SER A 92 -14.34 7.41 -14.02
N THR A 93 -14.25 7.93 -15.24
CA THR A 93 -15.20 8.91 -15.77
C THR A 93 -16.54 8.30 -16.14
N ILE A 94 -16.61 6.97 -16.28
CA ILE A 94 -17.83 6.21 -16.52
C ILE A 94 -18.45 5.83 -15.17
N GLU A 95 -19.60 6.42 -14.87
CA GLU A 95 -20.23 6.36 -13.54
C GLU A 95 -20.47 4.92 -13.05
N TYR A 96 -20.95 4.00 -13.89
CA TYR A 96 -21.18 2.61 -13.47
C TYR A 96 -19.90 1.87 -13.10
N ASN A 97 -18.80 2.14 -13.81
CA ASN A 97 -17.50 1.54 -13.50
C ASN A 97 -16.95 2.12 -12.18
N ARG A 98 -17.15 3.43 -11.98
CA ARG A 98 -16.78 4.12 -10.73
C ARG A 98 -17.51 3.53 -9.52
N VAL A 99 -18.83 3.38 -9.61
CA VAL A 99 -19.66 2.78 -8.56
C VAL A 99 -19.25 1.34 -8.30
N ALA A 100 -18.98 0.54 -9.34
CA ALA A 100 -18.46 -0.82 -9.17
C ALA A 100 -17.08 -0.87 -8.48
N GLY A 101 -16.26 0.18 -8.65
CA GLY A 101 -15.02 0.37 -7.89
C GLY A 101 -15.23 0.71 -6.42
N VAL A 102 -16.23 1.55 -6.12
CA VAL A 102 -16.65 1.81 -4.73
C VAL A 102 -17.11 0.51 -4.05
N GLU A 103 -17.88 -0.33 -4.74
CA GLU A 103 -18.30 -1.65 -4.23
C GLU A 103 -17.11 -2.58 -3.96
N LEU A 104 -16.11 -2.58 -4.85
CA LEU A 104 -14.87 -3.35 -4.67
C LEU A 104 -14.07 -2.86 -3.46
N ILE A 105 -13.93 -1.55 -3.25
CA ILE A 105 -13.21 -1.01 -2.10
C ILE A 105 -14.00 -1.28 -0.80
N LYS A 106 -15.35 -1.21 -0.81
CA LYS A 106 -16.16 -1.65 0.34
C LYS A 106 -15.92 -3.12 0.70
N ASN A 107 -15.72 -3.98 -0.29
CA ASN A 107 -15.35 -5.38 -0.05
C ASN A 107 -13.98 -5.49 0.67
N ARG A 108 -13.00 -4.65 0.32
CA ARG A 108 -11.69 -4.61 0.99
C ARG A 108 -11.77 -4.02 2.40
N VAL A 109 -12.63 -3.02 2.63
CA VAL A 109 -12.95 -2.50 3.96
C VAL A 109 -13.59 -3.59 4.84
N GLU A 110 -14.49 -4.40 4.30
CA GLU A 110 -15.09 -5.52 5.03
C GLU A 110 -14.04 -6.59 5.38
N LEU A 111 -13.16 -6.95 4.44
CA LEU A 111 -12.03 -7.85 4.70
C LEU A 111 -11.17 -7.30 5.85
N ALA A 112 -10.75 -6.03 5.77
CA ALA A 112 -9.95 -5.38 6.82
C ALA A 112 -10.61 -5.48 8.20
N HIS A 113 -11.91 -5.19 8.27
CA HIS A 113 -12.71 -5.30 9.49
C HIS A 113 -12.71 -6.74 10.06
N ILE A 114 -12.91 -7.75 9.22
CA ILE A 114 -12.91 -9.17 9.63
C ILE A 114 -11.51 -9.63 10.06
N LEU A 115 -10.46 -9.20 9.36
CA LEU A 115 -9.08 -9.52 9.74
C LEU A 115 -8.66 -8.80 11.03
N GLY A 116 -9.38 -7.73 11.42
CA GLY A 116 -9.12 -6.94 12.62
C GLY A 116 -8.06 -5.86 12.44
N THR A 117 -7.77 -5.46 11.21
CA THR A 117 -6.97 -4.27 10.91
C THR A 117 -7.87 -3.03 10.78
N THR A 118 -7.28 -1.86 10.93
CA THR A 118 -7.94 -0.56 10.78
C THR A 118 -7.48 0.20 9.53
N GLU A 119 -6.73 -0.43 8.63
CA GLU A 119 -6.07 0.23 7.51
C GLU A 119 -6.17 -0.60 6.23
N ILE A 120 -6.62 0.03 5.13
CA ILE A 120 -6.39 -0.47 3.77
C ILE A 120 -5.50 0.49 3.01
N VAL A 121 -4.62 -0.03 2.16
CA VAL A 121 -3.77 0.76 1.26
C VAL A 121 -4.42 0.82 -0.11
N LEU A 122 -4.53 2.00 -0.71
CA LEU A 122 -5.24 2.18 -1.98
C LEU A 122 -4.40 3.02 -2.94
N HIS A 123 -4.15 2.46 -4.13
CA HIS A 123 -3.50 3.21 -5.21
C HIS A 123 -4.43 4.25 -5.81
N MET A 124 -3.86 5.42 -6.13
CA MET A 124 -4.52 6.49 -6.88
C MET A 124 -3.56 7.02 -7.94
N TYR A 125 -3.52 6.36 -9.11
CA TYR A 125 -2.67 6.76 -10.22
C TYR A 125 -3.14 8.10 -10.80
N LEU A 126 -2.23 9.07 -10.86
CA LEU A 126 -2.52 10.35 -11.49
C LEU A 126 -2.35 10.23 -13.01
N PRO A 127 -3.37 10.60 -13.82
CA PRO A 127 -3.23 10.71 -15.26
C PRO A 127 -2.48 11.99 -15.64
N TYR A 128 -1.21 12.07 -15.22
CA TYR A 128 -0.40 13.28 -15.27
C TYR A 128 -0.16 13.80 -16.69
N LEU A 129 -0.11 12.92 -17.70
CA LEU A 129 0.04 13.33 -19.10
C LEU A 129 -1.19 14.09 -19.57
N ASP A 130 -2.39 13.66 -19.19
CA ASP A 130 -3.63 14.36 -19.52
C ASP A 130 -3.72 15.69 -18.77
N PHE A 131 -3.23 15.76 -17.54
CA PHE A 131 -3.16 17.02 -16.77
C PHE A 131 -2.25 18.06 -17.43
N GLU A 132 -1.13 17.62 -18.02
CA GLU A 132 -0.19 18.49 -18.74
C GLU A 132 -0.75 18.93 -20.10
N GLU A 133 -1.36 18.01 -20.85
CA GLU A 133 -1.93 18.29 -22.16
C GLU A 133 -3.21 19.14 -22.08
N LYS A 134 -4.06 18.88 -21.09
CA LYS A 134 -5.38 19.50 -20.88
C LYS A 134 -5.63 19.72 -19.39
N PRO A 135 -5.19 20.85 -18.81
CA PRO A 135 -5.29 21.11 -17.37
C PRO A 135 -6.70 20.95 -16.76
N GLU A 136 -7.75 21.16 -17.56
CA GLU A 136 -9.14 20.95 -17.14
C GLU A 136 -9.48 19.50 -16.77
N THR A 137 -8.74 18.52 -17.29
CA THR A 137 -8.94 17.09 -16.97
C THR A 137 -8.61 16.79 -15.52
N LYS A 138 -7.77 17.63 -14.88
CA LYS A 138 -7.44 17.53 -13.46
C LYS A 138 -8.68 17.58 -12.58
N GLU A 139 -9.57 18.55 -12.81
CA GLU A 139 -10.79 18.70 -12.00
C GLU A 139 -11.82 17.61 -12.33
N ILE A 140 -11.79 17.03 -13.54
CA ILE A 140 -12.62 15.86 -13.88
C ILE A 140 -12.17 14.65 -13.06
N PHE A 141 -10.87 14.36 -13.05
CA PHE A 141 -10.30 13.23 -12.31
C PHE A 141 -10.55 13.36 -10.80
N TYR A 142 -10.18 14.50 -10.19
CA TYR A 142 -10.43 14.72 -8.76
C TYR A 142 -11.92 14.72 -8.45
N GLY A 143 -12.77 15.27 -9.32
CA GLY A 143 -14.21 15.21 -9.17
C GLY A 143 -14.76 13.78 -9.07
N GLN A 144 -14.23 12.84 -9.86
CA GLN A 144 -14.63 11.42 -9.76
C GLN A 144 -14.05 10.75 -8.52
N ALA A 145 -12.77 10.99 -8.20
CA ALA A 145 -12.16 10.47 -6.99
C ALA A 145 -12.91 10.94 -5.73
N TYR A 146 -13.31 12.22 -5.67
CA TYR A 146 -14.06 12.76 -4.54
C TYR A 146 -15.43 12.12 -4.40
N LYS A 147 -16.19 11.90 -5.49
CA LYS A 147 -17.47 11.19 -5.41
C LYS A 147 -17.30 9.80 -4.80
N SER A 148 -16.30 9.05 -5.24
CA SER A 148 -16.03 7.71 -4.73
C SER A 148 -15.62 7.73 -3.26
N LEU A 149 -14.73 8.63 -2.87
CA LEU A 149 -14.29 8.77 -1.47
C LEU A 149 -15.44 9.26 -0.57
N ASP A 150 -16.28 10.17 -1.03
CA ASP A 150 -17.48 10.63 -0.30
C ASP A 150 -18.47 9.47 -0.07
N GLU A 151 -18.64 8.57 -1.05
CA GLU A 151 -19.49 7.37 -0.93
C GLU A 151 -18.88 6.26 -0.03
N LEU A 152 -17.55 6.21 0.05
CA LEU A 152 -16.80 5.27 0.89
C LEU A 152 -16.76 5.71 2.36
N GLN A 153 -16.71 7.02 2.61
CA GLN A 153 -16.46 7.60 3.93
C GLN A 153 -17.41 7.07 5.02
N PRO A 154 -18.75 7.05 4.86
CA PRO A 154 -19.64 6.56 5.92
C PRO A 154 -19.37 5.11 6.30
N PHE A 155 -19.09 4.25 5.30
CA PHE A 155 -18.85 2.83 5.52
C PHE A 155 -17.50 2.59 6.21
N CYS A 156 -16.47 3.32 5.80
CA CYS A 156 -15.14 3.28 6.42
C CYS A 156 -15.20 3.70 7.90
N LEU A 157 -15.91 4.80 8.20
CA LEU A 157 -16.10 5.28 9.57
C LEU A 157 -16.91 4.29 10.43
N GLU A 158 -17.97 3.70 9.89
CA GLU A 158 -18.75 2.65 10.57
C GLU A 158 -17.88 1.44 10.94
N LYS A 159 -17.07 0.97 9.98
CA LYS A 159 -16.18 -0.19 10.14
C LYS A 159 -14.91 0.11 10.92
N LYS A 160 -14.63 1.39 11.18
CA LYS A 160 -13.40 1.91 11.78
C LYS A 160 -12.15 1.51 11.00
N VAL A 161 -12.26 1.55 9.68
CA VAL A 161 -11.18 1.25 8.74
C VAL A 161 -10.86 2.51 7.95
N ARG A 162 -9.60 2.90 7.96
CA ARG A 162 -9.05 4.06 7.25
C ARG A 162 -8.54 3.62 5.88
N ILE A 163 -8.76 4.46 4.87
CA ILE A 163 -8.12 4.34 3.57
C ILE A 163 -6.80 5.12 3.62
N CYS A 164 -5.68 4.45 3.41
CA CYS A 164 -4.36 5.05 3.27
C CYS A 164 -4.00 5.11 1.79
N ILE A 165 -3.97 6.32 1.21
CA ILE A 165 -3.52 6.49 -0.17
C ILE A 165 -2.00 6.35 -0.20
N GLU A 166 -1.50 5.51 -1.09
CA GLU A 166 -0.07 5.29 -1.25
C GLU A 166 0.58 6.35 -2.14
N ASN A 167 1.78 6.80 -1.78
CA ASN A 167 2.61 7.55 -2.72
C ASN A 167 3.19 6.60 -3.77
N LEU A 168 2.90 6.90 -5.03
CA LEU A 168 3.41 6.12 -6.16
C LEU A 168 4.64 6.81 -6.77
N TYR A 169 5.14 6.33 -7.90
CA TYR A 169 6.35 6.87 -8.52
C TYR A 169 6.18 7.30 -9.98
N GLU A 170 5.01 7.10 -10.60
CA GLU A 170 4.81 7.35 -12.02
C GLU A 170 4.59 8.83 -12.34
N ALA A 171 3.96 9.56 -11.42
CA ALA A 171 3.63 10.96 -11.60
C ALA A 171 4.72 11.88 -11.02
N PRO A 172 4.93 13.09 -11.61
CA PRO A 172 5.87 14.07 -11.06
C PRO A 172 5.60 14.38 -9.59
N GLY A 173 6.66 14.49 -8.79
CA GLY A 173 6.54 14.63 -7.34
C GLY A 173 5.70 15.83 -6.89
N GLU A 174 5.74 16.96 -7.62
CA GLU A 174 4.89 18.13 -7.32
C GLU A 174 3.40 17.83 -7.46
N MET A 175 3.01 16.99 -8.42
CA MET A 175 1.61 16.57 -8.58
C MET A 175 1.18 15.61 -7.46
N GLN A 176 2.10 14.82 -6.94
CA GLN A 176 1.83 13.99 -5.76
C GLN A 176 1.65 14.87 -4.51
N LEU A 177 2.49 15.89 -4.31
CA LEU A 177 2.29 16.85 -3.23
C LEU A 177 0.90 17.51 -3.31
N GLU A 178 0.50 17.96 -4.52
CA GLU A 178 -0.85 18.52 -4.75
C GLU A 178 -1.95 17.50 -4.43
N GLN A 179 -1.79 16.23 -4.82
CA GLN A 179 -2.75 15.15 -4.53
C GLN A 179 -2.99 15.00 -3.04
N PHE A 180 -1.93 14.86 -2.26
CA PHE A 180 -2.06 14.69 -0.81
C PHE A 180 -2.58 15.95 -0.12
N ASP A 181 -2.15 17.15 -0.53
CA ASP A 181 -2.69 18.41 -0.01
C ASP A 181 -4.21 18.52 -0.23
N ARG A 182 -4.67 18.23 -1.46
CA ARG A 182 -6.10 18.25 -1.82
C ARG A 182 -6.92 17.27 -1.00
N LEU A 183 -6.43 16.04 -0.90
CA LEU A 183 -7.10 14.97 -0.16
C LEU A 183 -7.18 15.28 1.33
N PHE A 184 -6.07 15.74 1.93
CA PHE A 184 -5.99 16.01 3.36
C PHE A 184 -6.70 17.29 3.79
N ALA A 185 -6.86 18.27 2.90
CA ALA A 185 -7.71 19.44 3.13
C ALA A 185 -9.21 19.09 3.15
N ARG A 186 -9.63 18.03 2.43
CA ARG A 186 -11.03 17.64 2.30
C ARG A 186 -11.48 16.60 3.33
N TYR A 187 -10.64 15.59 3.61
CA TYR A 187 -11.04 14.41 4.35
C TYR A 187 -10.41 14.35 5.76
N PRO A 188 -11.19 13.95 6.79
CA PRO A 188 -10.70 13.84 8.15
C PRO A 188 -9.71 12.67 8.30
N ALA A 189 -8.84 12.76 9.29
CA ALA A 189 -7.77 11.79 9.52
C ALA A 189 -8.28 10.39 9.90
N GLU A 190 -9.49 10.28 10.45
CA GLU A 190 -10.17 9.03 10.79
C GLU A 190 -10.60 8.24 9.55
N PHE A 191 -10.78 8.92 8.40
CA PHE A 191 -11.20 8.30 7.15
C PHE A 191 -10.04 8.10 6.18
N LEU A 192 -9.18 9.11 6.01
CA LEU A 192 -8.17 9.12 4.96
C LEU A 192 -6.77 9.42 5.52
N GLY A 193 -5.78 8.63 5.12
CA GLY A 193 -4.38 8.74 5.50
C GLY A 193 -3.41 8.56 4.33
N LEU A 194 -2.12 8.61 4.65
CA LEU A 194 -0.99 8.28 3.79
C LEU A 194 -0.50 6.86 4.13
N CYS A 195 -0.29 6.04 3.11
CA CYS A 195 0.67 4.94 3.15
C CYS A 195 1.99 5.46 2.59
N LEU A 196 3.04 5.52 3.42
CA LEU A 196 4.36 5.88 2.93
C LEU A 196 5.04 4.63 2.36
N ASP A 197 5.14 4.55 1.03
CA ASP A 197 6.05 3.64 0.37
C ASP A 197 7.44 4.30 0.26
N THR A 198 8.43 3.70 0.92
CA THR A 198 9.77 4.29 1.02
C THR A 198 10.57 4.14 -0.28
N GLY A 199 10.35 3.07 -1.04
CA GLY A 199 11.06 2.86 -2.30
C GLY A 199 10.53 3.75 -3.41
N HIS A 200 9.22 3.88 -3.55
CA HIS A 200 8.55 4.80 -4.45
C HIS A 200 9.00 6.24 -4.18
N ALA A 201 9.00 6.65 -2.90
CA ALA A 201 9.44 7.99 -2.52
C ALA A 201 10.91 8.25 -2.88
N ASN A 202 11.78 7.25 -2.73
CA ASN A 202 13.19 7.32 -3.14
C ASN A 202 13.36 7.40 -4.66
N LEU A 203 12.50 6.76 -5.45
CA LEU A 203 12.49 6.92 -6.91
C LEU A 203 12.14 8.35 -7.32
N VAL A 204 11.18 8.99 -6.64
CA VAL A 204 10.73 10.33 -7.01
C VAL A 204 11.72 11.43 -6.57
N TRP A 205 12.27 11.33 -5.35
CA TRP A 205 13.02 12.43 -4.74
C TRP A 205 14.42 12.06 -4.24
N GLY A 206 14.84 10.80 -4.37
CA GLY A 206 15.97 10.28 -3.58
C GLY A 206 15.76 10.55 -2.09
N ASN A 207 16.83 10.62 -1.31
CA ASN A 207 16.73 10.93 0.14
C ASN A 207 16.07 12.27 0.49
N GLU A 208 15.82 13.18 -0.47
CA GLU A 208 15.06 14.39 -0.20
C GLU A 208 13.60 14.10 0.17
N PHE A 209 13.04 12.93 -0.18
CA PHE A 209 11.66 12.55 0.20
C PHE A 209 11.43 12.62 1.71
N ILE A 210 12.47 12.34 2.51
CA ILE A 210 12.40 12.33 3.97
C ILE A 210 11.91 13.70 4.48
N THR A 211 12.39 14.78 3.87
CA THR A 211 12.01 16.15 4.25
C THR A 211 10.81 16.65 3.43
N LYS A 212 10.84 16.47 2.11
CA LYS A 212 9.82 17.02 1.19
C LYS A 212 8.45 16.35 1.35
N PHE A 213 8.44 15.08 1.75
CA PHE A 213 7.25 14.25 1.73
C PHE A 213 6.95 13.63 3.09
N ALA A 214 7.86 12.81 3.64
CA ALA A 214 7.61 12.08 4.88
C ALA A 214 7.42 13.03 6.07
N ASP A 215 8.32 13.99 6.31
CA ASP A 215 8.19 14.96 7.41
C ASP A 215 6.98 15.90 7.22
N ARG A 216 6.73 16.31 5.97
CA ARG A 216 5.59 17.17 5.62
C ARG A 216 4.24 16.55 5.97
N PHE A 217 4.06 15.25 5.71
CA PHE A 217 2.78 14.55 5.87
C PHE A 217 2.75 13.57 7.05
N LYS A 218 3.73 13.63 7.96
CA LYS A 218 3.87 12.68 9.08
C LYS A 218 2.63 12.57 9.97
N ASP A 219 1.87 13.64 10.15
CA ASP A 219 0.64 13.64 10.97
C ASP A 219 -0.54 12.93 10.29
N ARG A 220 -0.37 12.58 9.01
CA ARG A 220 -1.34 11.82 8.19
C ARG A 220 -0.82 10.45 7.80
N LEU A 221 0.36 10.05 8.24
CA LEU A 221 0.96 8.76 7.93
C LEU A 221 0.42 7.70 8.89
N TYR A 222 -0.32 6.73 8.35
CA TYR A 222 -0.95 5.65 9.13
C TYR A 222 -0.57 4.25 8.65
N SER A 223 -0.08 4.12 7.41
CA SER A 223 0.49 2.89 6.85
C SER A 223 1.90 3.15 6.31
N VAL A 224 2.72 2.11 6.23
CA VAL A 224 4.04 2.17 5.58
C VAL A 224 4.26 0.89 4.78
N HIS A 225 4.90 1.03 3.64
CA HIS A 225 5.51 -0.05 2.88
C HIS A 225 7.02 0.18 2.90
N ILE A 226 7.70 -0.57 3.78
CA ILE A 226 9.13 -0.38 4.01
C ILE A 226 9.93 -1.31 3.11
N HIS A 227 10.66 -0.71 2.17
CA HIS A 227 11.67 -1.36 1.33
C HIS A 227 12.71 -0.36 0.82
N ASP A 228 13.77 -0.87 0.23
CA ASP A 228 14.93 -0.10 -0.21
C ASP A 228 15.16 -0.24 -1.73
N ASN A 229 15.80 0.76 -2.32
CA ASN A 229 16.34 0.72 -3.68
C ASN A 229 17.46 1.76 -3.86
N PHE A 230 18.19 1.70 -4.97
CA PHE A 230 19.25 2.63 -5.36
C PHE A 230 18.72 3.82 -6.19
N GLY A 231 17.40 3.99 -6.26
CA GLY A 231 16.75 4.95 -7.15
C GLY A 231 16.71 4.45 -8.61
N TRP A 232 16.56 5.38 -9.55
CA TRP A 232 16.58 5.06 -10.98
C TRP A 232 17.97 4.60 -11.45
N GLY A 233 17.99 3.56 -12.28
CA GLY A 233 19.22 3.03 -12.85
C GLY A 233 19.02 1.64 -13.44
N GLU A 234 20.13 0.98 -13.75
CA GLU A 234 20.13 -0.37 -14.31
C GLU A 234 20.73 -1.39 -13.33
N GLY A 235 20.24 -2.62 -13.38
CA GLY A 235 20.74 -3.73 -12.56
C GLY A 235 20.04 -3.90 -11.22
N LYS A 236 20.50 -4.87 -10.44
CA LYS A 236 19.86 -5.30 -9.19
C LYS A 236 19.80 -4.15 -8.18
N GLY A 237 18.62 -3.93 -7.61
CA GLY A 237 18.38 -2.91 -6.59
C GLY A 237 18.01 -1.53 -7.12
N HIS A 238 17.96 -1.30 -8.42
CA HIS A 238 17.42 -0.06 -9.02
C HIS A 238 15.96 -0.22 -9.42
N GLY A 239 15.26 0.91 -9.57
CA GLY A 239 13.83 0.92 -9.83
C GLY A 239 13.03 0.46 -8.62
N ASP A 240 11.83 -0.04 -8.87
CA ASP A 240 10.94 -0.55 -7.82
C ASP A 240 11.36 -1.97 -7.38
N ALA A 241 12.52 -2.04 -6.73
CA ALA A 241 13.24 -3.29 -6.51
C ALA A 241 12.79 -4.05 -5.25
N HIS A 242 12.04 -3.42 -4.34
CA HIS A 242 11.56 -4.01 -3.09
C HIS A 242 12.64 -4.73 -2.28
N MET A 243 13.84 -4.14 -2.20
CA MET A 243 14.97 -4.73 -1.47
C MET A 243 14.76 -4.61 0.05
N LEU A 244 15.44 -5.47 0.81
CA LEU A 244 15.38 -5.39 2.27
C LEU A 244 15.94 -4.05 2.76
N PRO A 245 15.35 -3.44 3.81
CA PRO A 245 15.85 -2.20 4.40
C PRO A 245 17.33 -2.29 4.77
N GLY A 246 18.11 -1.31 4.34
CA GLY A 246 19.54 -1.19 4.61
C GLY A 246 20.43 -1.95 3.63
N GLU A 247 19.86 -2.59 2.60
CA GLU A 247 20.64 -3.17 1.48
C GLU A 247 20.91 -2.15 0.37
N CYS A 248 20.26 -0.97 0.36
CA CYS A 248 20.43 0.04 -0.68
C CYS A 248 20.67 1.46 -0.14
N GLY A 249 20.04 2.48 -0.74
CA GLY A 249 20.49 3.87 -0.69
C GLY A 249 19.73 4.79 0.26
N ILE A 250 18.66 4.32 0.91
CA ILE A 250 17.84 5.15 1.79
C ILE A 250 18.57 5.44 3.11
N ASP A 251 18.57 6.71 3.55
CA ASP A 251 19.04 7.14 4.87
C ASP A 251 18.00 6.76 5.94
N TRP A 252 18.02 5.48 6.31
CA TRP A 252 17.13 4.93 7.33
C TRP A 252 17.24 5.65 8.66
N LYS A 253 18.41 6.16 9.04
CA LYS A 253 18.55 6.87 10.31
C LYS A 253 17.73 8.17 10.29
N ALA A 254 17.84 8.94 9.22
CA ALA A 254 17.05 10.16 9.06
C ALA A 254 15.55 9.85 8.92
N LEU A 255 15.19 8.85 8.12
CA LEU A 255 13.79 8.45 7.95
C LEU A 255 13.14 7.99 9.26
N MET A 256 13.80 7.11 10.02
CA MET A 256 13.27 6.61 11.29
C MET A 256 13.12 7.72 12.32
N ALA A 257 13.93 8.77 12.28
CA ALA A 257 13.74 9.94 13.14
C ALA A 257 12.41 10.67 12.85
N VAL A 258 12.00 10.73 11.57
CA VAL A 258 10.71 11.28 11.15
C VAL A 258 9.56 10.33 11.50
N LEU A 259 9.68 9.04 11.14
CA LEU A 259 8.61 8.06 11.35
C LEU A 259 8.28 7.86 12.83
N ASN A 260 9.28 7.87 13.73
CA ASN A 260 9.03 7.79 15.17
C ASN A 260 8.32 9.04 15.75
N GLN A 261 8.23 10.14 14.99
CA GLN A 261 7.48 11.36 15.35
C GLN A 261 6.17 11.50 14.55
N SER A 262 5.84 10.52 13.72
CA SER A 262 4.65 10.52 12.88
C SER A 262 3.42 9.98 13.62
N ALA A 263 2.26 10.05 12.96
CA ALA A 263 1.04 9.40 13.43
C ALA A 263 1.06 7.86 13.28
N TYR A 264 2.14 7.28 12.76
CA TYR A 264 2.26 5.83 12.56
C TYR A 264 2.27 5.07 13.88
N GLU A 265 1.33 4.14 14.02
CA GLU A 265 1.33 3.18 15.11
C GLU A 265 2.01 1.88 14.68
N LYS A 266 3.07 1.50 15.40
CA LYS A 266 3.83 0.26 15.22
C LYS A 266 2.90 -0.97 15.29
N PRO A 267 3.29 -2.11 14.67
CA PRO A 267 4.62 -2.52 14.19
C PRO A 267 5.01 -1.92 12.85
N TRP A 268 6.30 -1.94 12.51
CA TRP A 268 6.77 -1.66 11.16
C TRP A 268 6.45 -2.80 10.20
N VAL A 269 6.01 -2.45 8.99
CA VAL A 269 5.63 -3.40 7.94
C VAL A 269 6.57 -3.25 6.75
N MET A 270 7.22 -4.35 6.37
CA MET A 270 8.02 -4.42 5.15
C MET A 270 7.17 -4.90 3.98
N GLU A 271 7.33 -4.26 2.83
CA GLU A 271 6.78 -4.75 1.56
C GLU A 271 7.96 -5.07 0.64
N VAL A 272 8.40 -6.33 0.67
CA VAL A 272 9.68 -6.75 0.09
C VAL A 272 9.48 -7.91 -0.86
N VAL A 273 10.39 -8.08 -1.83
CA VAL A 273 10.34 -9.16 -2.80
C VAL A 273 11.54 -10.09 -2.62
N LYS A 274 11.27 -11.38 -2.52
CA LYS A 274 12.27 -12.44 -2.45
C LYS A 274 12.96 -12.58 -3.79
N PRO A 275 14.30 -12.48 -3.85
CA PRO A 275 15.04 -12.75 -5.06
C PRO A 275 14.78 -14.16 -5.60
N SER A 276 14.65 -14.28 -6.92
CA SER A 276 14.52 -15.57 -7.58
C SER A 276 15.72 -16.47 -7.25
N GLY A 277 15.44 -17.73 -6.93
CA GLY A 277 16.45 -18.74 -6.56
C GLY A 277 16.90 -18.72 -5.10
N GLU A 278 16.48 -17.74 -4.28
CA GLU A 278 16.73 -17.75 -2.84
C GLU A 278 15.71 -18.63 -2.10
N ASP A 279 16.19 -19.40 -1.11
CA ASP A 279 15.34 -20.21 -0.24
C ASP A 279 14.42 -19.30 0.59
N THR A 280 13.14 -19.68 0.67
CA THR A 280 12.11 -18.89 1.34
C THR A 280 12.37 -18.71 2.84
N THR A 281 12.88 -19.75 3.51
CA THR A 281 13.14 -19.70 4.96
C THR A 281 14.32 -18.79 5.26
N ASP A 282 15.40 -18.91 4.49
CA ASP A 282 16.59 -18.07 4.62
C ASP A 282 16.27 -16.59 4.34
N TYR A 283 15.49 -16.32 3.29
CA TYR A 283 15.05 -14.97 2.95
C TYR A 283 14.21 -14.35 4.08
N LEU A 284 13.19 -15.04 4.57
CA LEU A 284 12.34 -14.51 5.65
C LEU A 284 13.13 -14.23 6.94
N LYS A 285 14.11 -15.08 7.26
CA LYS A 285 15.01 -14.84 8.39
C LYS A 285 15.86 -13.59 8.17
N ARG A 286 16.41 -13.40 6.98
CA ARG A 286 17.14 -12.17 6.63
C ARG A 286 16.26 -10.94 6.71
N ALA A 287 15.04 -11.00 6.19
CA ALA A 287 14.07 -9.91 6.24
C ALA A 287 13.77 -9.51 7.70
N TYR A 288 13.50 -10.50 8.56
CA TYR A 288 13.25 -10.27 9.98
C TYR A 288 14.44 -9.60 10.69
N GLU A 289 15.67 -10.06 10.43
CA GLU A 289 16.88 -9.46 11.01
C GLU A 289 17.17 -8.06 10.43
N ALA A 290 16.91 -7.81 9.15
CA ALA A 290 17.02 -6.49 8.53
C ALA A 290 16.06 -5.50 9.21
N GLY A 291 14.79 -5.86 9.35
CA GLY A 291 13.79 -5.06 10.07
C GLY A 291 14.23 -4.79 11.52
N LYS A 292 14.74 -5.80 12.23
CA LYS A 292 15.27 -5.64 13.59
C LYS A 292 16.48 -4.73 13.71
N LYS A 293 17.33 -4.67 12.70
CA LYS A 293 18.57 -3.88 12.74
C LYS A 293 18.32 -2.44 12.31
N VAL A 294 17.48 -2.23 11.30
CA VAL A 294 17.33 -0.95 10.62
C VAL A 294 16.18 -0.12 11.20
N LEU A 295 15.11 -0.77 11.66
CA LEU A 295 13.87 -0.10 12.08
C LEU A 295 13.72 0.00 13.61
N ALA A 296 14.77 -0.36 14.35
CA ALA A 296 14.79 -0.36 15.82
C ALA A 296 14.75 1.05 16.42
#